data_AF-A0A378NG87-F1
#
_entry.id   AF-A0A378NG87-F1
#
_cell.length_a   1.000
_cell.length_b   1.000
_cell.length_c   1.000
_cell.angle_alpha   90.00
_cell.angle_beta   90.00
_cell.angle_gamma   90.00
#
_symmetry.space_group_name_H-M   'P 1'
#
loop_
_entity.id
_entity.type
_entity.pdbx_description
1 polymer ?
#
loop_
_entity_poly.entity_id
_entity_poly.type
_entity_poly.pdbx_seq_one_letter_code
_entity_poly.pdbx_strand_id
1 'polypeptide(L)' 'MNIERCSVPVAAITLDGKLFKKYTSMTSAGKDGFSHSKISLCIQGKRKTHKGYIWQKL' A
#
# COMPACT_ATOMS: atom_id res chain seq x y z
N MET A 1 0.16 -9.71 17.17
CA MET A 1 -0.09 -9.66 15.71
C MET A 1 1.25 -9.75 15.00
N ASN A 2 1.68 -10.99 14.72
CA ASN A 2 2.96 -11.28 14.09
C ASN A 2 2.74 -11.26 12.57
N ILE A 3 3.03 -10.14 11.90
CA ILE A 3 3.04 -10.12 10.44
C ILE A 3 4.43 -10.59 10.03
N GLU A 4 4.50 -11.88 9.70
CA GLU A 4 5.64 -12.50 9.06
C GLU A 4 6.08 -11.66 7.86
N ARG A 5 7.37 -11.35 7.80
CA ARG A 5 7.99 -10.53 6.75
C ARG A 5 8.08 -11.29 5.43
N CYS A 6 6.95 -11.73 4.88
CA CYS A 6 6.90 -12.08 3.48
C CYS A 6 6.54 -10.80 2.71
N SER A 7 7.28 -10.48 1.65
CA SER A 7 7.06 -9.30 0.83
C SER A 7 5.63 -9.30 0.28
N VAL A 8 4.69 -8.70 1.00
CA VAL A 8 3.29 -8.64 0.57
C VAL A 8 3.20 -7.67 -0.60
N PRO A 9 2.78 -8.13 -1.79
CA PRO A 9 2.55 -7.24 -2.91
C PRO A 9 1.41 -6.29 -2.59
N VAL A 10 1.55 -5.03 -3.04
CA VAL A 10 0.57 -3.97 -2.78
C VAL A 10 0.19 -3.26 -4.06
N ALA A 11 -1.09 -2.98 -4.22
CA ALA A 11 -1.63 -2.18 -5.30
C ALA A 11 -1.99 -0.79 -4.79
N ALA A 12 -1.54 0.24 -5.50
CA ALA A 12 -2.03 1.60 -5.37
C ALA A 12 -3.16 1.80 -6.38
N ILE A 13 -4.33 2.19 -5.88
CA ILE A 13 -5.55 2.43 -6.65
C ILE A 13 -5.89 3.91 -6.48
N THR A 14 -6.26 4.61 -7.55
CA THR A 14 -6.71 6.01 -7.46
C THR A 14 -8.06 6.10 -6.74
N LEU A 15 -8.44 7.29 -6.27
CA LEU A 15 -9.78 7.51 -5.69
C LEU A 15 -10.92 7.17 -6.66
N ASP A 16 -10.65 7.24 -7.96
CA ASP A 16 -11.56 6.85 -9.05
C ASP A 16 -11.71 5.33 -9.22
N GLY A 17 -11.02 4.51 -8.41
CA GLY A 17 -11.05 3.05 -8.51
C GLY A 17 -10.15 2.46 -9.59
N LYS A 18 -9.40 3.28 -10.33
CA LYS A 18 -8.44 2.82 -11.33
C LYS A 18 -7.14 2.35 -10.68
N LEU A 19 -6.65 1.18 -11.09
CA LEU A 19 -5.34 0.70 -10.68
C LEU A 19 -4.26 1.65 -11.20
N PHE A 20 -3.52 2.29 -10.29
CA PHE A 20 -2.40 3.16 -10.64
C PHE A 20 -1.14 2.33 -10.90
N LYS A 21 -0.72 1.54 -9.90
CA LYS A 21 0.52 0.76 -9.97
C LYS A 21 0.50 -0.39 -8.97
N LYS A 22 1.09 -1.52 -9.34
CA LYS A 22 1.34 -2.64 -8.45
C LYS A 22 2.81 -2.64 -8.04
N TYR A 23 3.05 -2.89 -6.77
CA TYR A 23 4.37 -3.02 -6.19
C TYR A 23 4.52 -4.43 -5.64
N THR A 24 5.71 -5.01 -5.84
CA THR A 24 6.06 -6.31 -5.27
C THR A 24 6.14 -6.27 -3.74
N SER A 25 6.30 -5.09 -3.14
CA SER A 25 6.30 -4.88 -1.70
C SER A 25 6.05 -3.42 -1.33
N MET A 26 5.64 -3.17 -0.08
CA MET A 26 5.55 -1.82 0.48
C MET A 26 6.89 -1.07 0.45
N THR A 27 8.01 -1.79 0.55
CA THR A 27 9.37 -1.21 0.43
C THR A 27 9.64 -0.71 -0.99
N SER A 28 9.16 -1.43 -2.00
CA SER A 28 9.25 -0.98 -3.40
C SER A 28 8.44 0.30 -3.63
N ALA A 29 7.24 0.40 -3.03
CA ALA A 29 6.48 1.66 -2.99
C ALA A 29 7.24 2.79 -2.27
N GLY A 30 8.08 2.44 -1.29
CA GLY A 30 9.04 3.36 -0.66
C GLY A 30 9.94 4.11 -1.64
N LYS A 31 10.37 3.44 -2.71
CA LYS A 31 11.24 4.04 -3.74
C LYS A 31 10.54 5.14 -4.54
N ASP A 32 9.22 5.06 -4.66
CA ASP A 32 8.36 6.10 -5.27
C ASP A 32 8.00 7.22 -4.25
N GLY A 33 8.56 7.17 -3.04
CA GLY A 33 8.30 8.15 -1.99
C GLY A 33 7.04 7.90 -1.17
N PHE A 34 6.50 6.67 -1.16
CA PHE A 34 5.39 6.29 -0.28
C PHE A 34 5.91 5.71 1.04
N SER A 35 5.26 6.01 2.16
CA SER A 35 5.71 5.46 3.45
C SER A 35 5.12 4.07 3.67
N HIS A 36 5.96 3.02 3.72
CA HIS A 36 5.54 1.64 3.97
C HIS A 36 4.69 1.50 5.26
N SER A 37 5.00 2.24 6.32
CA SER A 37 4.21 2.23 7.56
C SER A 37 2.80 2.80 7.33
N LYS A 38 2.66 3.86 6.51
CA LYS A 38 1.36 4.46 6.18
C LYS A 38 0.55 3.55 5.25
N ILE A 39 1.22 2.85 4.32
CA ILE A 39 0.60 1.83 3.47
C ILE A 39 0.04 0.70 4.33
N SER A 40 0.82 0.18 5.28
CA SER A 40 0.37 -0.86 6.21
C SER A 40 -0.86 -0.42 7.02
N LEU A 41 -0.89 0.83 7.51
CA LEU A 41 -2.09 1.37 8.17
C LEU A 41 -3.32 1.44 7.25
N CYS A 42 -3.12 1.72 5.96
CA CYS A 42 -4.22 1.70 4.99
C CYS A 42 -4.75 0.28 4.77
N ILE A 43 -3.84 -0.69 4.61
CA ILE A 43 -4.18 -2.10 4.42
C ILE A 43 -4.90 -2.67 5.65
N GLN A 44 -4.56 -2.20 6.86
CA GLN A 44 -5.24 -2.57 8.10
C GLN A 44 -6.61 -1.90 8.28
N GLY A 45 -7.03 -1.03 7.37
CA GLY A 45 -8.26 -0.25 7.50
C GLY A 45 -8.18 0.88 8.54
N LYS A 46 -7.01 1.10 9.16
CA LYS A 46 -6.79 2.23 10.10
C LYS A 46 -6.72 3.57 9.36
N ARG A 47 -6.43 3.56 8.07
CA ARG A 47 -6.50 4.72 7.17
C ARG A 47 -7.28 4.35 5.91
N LYS A 48 -8.04 5.32 5.39
CA LYS A 48 -8.79 5.14 4.13
C LYS A 48 -7.90 5.30 2.89
N THR A 49 -6.97 6.26 2.91
CA THR A 49 -6.13 6.61 1.77
C THR A 49 -4.76 7.12 2.24
N HIS A 50 -3.76 7.04 1.36
CA HIS A 50 -2.44 7.64 1.56
C HIS A 50 -1.97 8.31 0.27
N LYS A 51 -1.60 9.60 0.35
CA LYS A 51 -1.19 10.43 -0.79
C LYS A 51 -2.20 10.45 -1.95
N GLY A 52 -3.50 10.36 -1.66
CA GLY A 52 -4.55 10.35 -2.70
C GLY A 52 -4.73 8.98 -3.39
N TYR A 53 -4.10 7.93 -2.88
CA TYR A 53 -4.27 6.56 -3.36
C TYR A 53 -4.84 5.67 -2.25
N ILE A 54 -5.70 4.74 -2.65
CA ILE A 54 -6.18 3.61 -1.87
C ILE A 54 -5.15 2.50 -1.99
N TRP A 55 -4.79 1.88 -0.87
CA TRP A 55 -3.79 0.83 -0.82
C TRP A 55 -4.44 -0.48 -0.43
N GLN A 56 -4.21 -1.50 -1.25
CA GLN A 56 -4.74 -2.83 -1.02
C GLN A 56 -3.60 -3.85 -1.15
N LYS A 57 -3.54 -4.79 -0.21
CA LYS A 57 -2.68 -5.97 -0.38
C LYS A 57 -3.27 -6.83 -1.50
N LEU A 58 -2.39 -7.34 -2.36
CA LEU A 58 -2.74 -8.36 -3.36
C LEU A 58 -2.59 -9.76 -2.75
#